data_AF-W9HGN5-F1
#
_entry.id   AF-W9HGN5-F1
#
_cell.length_a   1.000
_cell.length_b   1.000
_cell.length_c   1.000
_cell.angle_alpha   90.00
_cell.angle_beta   90.00
_cell.angle_gamma   90.00
#
_symmetry.space_group_name_H-M   'P 1'
#
loop_
_entity.id
_entity.type
_entity.pdbx_description
1 polymer ?
#
loop_
_entity_poly.entity_id
_entity_poly.type
_entity_poly.pdbx_seq_one_letter_code
_entity_poly.pdbx_strand_id
1 'polypeptide(L)'
;MGSSAPHHRHQSSLEGFIDFSTGANPSFNLDELDKAASVLRRVIEHFEPLSTEKPYNRPRLVRLTYEHARSDQSKSNFSHAFLGAVNITIDEVIDLDDETVEEEIRLAYRTNYHWY
;
A
#
# COMPACT_ATOMS: atom_id res chain seq x y z
N MET A 1 -15.79 13.04 38.28
CA MET A 1 -14.90 11.98 37.76
C MET A 1 -15.16 11.87 36.26
N GLY A 2 -14.34 12.51 35.43
CA GLY A 2 -14.51 12.47 33.98
C GLY A 2 -13.91 11.18 33.44
N SER A 3 -14.74 10.29 32.90
CA SER A 3 -14.29 9.13 32.14
C SER A 3 -13.66 9.64 30.84
N SER A 4 -12.32 9.61 30.78
CA SER A 4 -11.61 9.76 29.52
C SER A 4 -11.82 8.47 28.73
N ALA A 5 -12.86 8.44 27.89
CA ALA A 5 -13.04 7.35 26.95
C ALA A 5 -11.83 7.35 25.99
N PRO A 6 -11.20 6.19 25.72
CA PRO A 6 -10.10 6.13 24.76
C PRO A 6 -10.63 6.70 23.44
N HIS A 7 -10.00 7.78 22.95
CA HIS A 7 -10.36 8.36 21.66
C HIS A 7 -10.15 7.29 20.59
N HIS A 8 -11.25 6.78 20.05
CA HIS A 8 -11.32 5.85 18.91
C HIS A 8 -10.85 6.50 17.59
N ARG A 9 -9.91 7.46 17.66
CA ARG A 9 -9.50 8.37 16.58
C ARG A 9 -8.22 7.94 15.84
N HIS A 10 -7.66 6.77 16.14
CA HIS A 10 -6.37 6.35 15.56
C HIS A 10 -6.31 4.91 15.05
N GLN A 11 -7.43 4.17 15.03
CA GLN A 11 -7.45 2.81 14.45
C GLN A 11 -7.78 2.88 12.97
N SER A 12 -6.98 3.64 12.24
CA SER A 12 -7.00 3.64 10.79
C SER A 12 -5.53 3.60 10.39
N SER A 13 -4.94 2.43 10.64
CA SER A 13 -3.54 2.11 10.41
C SER A 13 -3.35 1.67 8.97
N LEU A 14 -2.15 1.86 8.43
CA LEU A 14 -1.76 1.25 7.17
C LEU A 14 -1.86 -0.29 7.24
N GLU A 15 -1.78 -0.85 8.45
CA GLU A 15 -1.98 -2.28 8.74
C GLU A 15 -3.38 -2.81 8.36
N GLY A 16 -4.39 -1.94 8.22
CA GLY A 16 -5.69 -2.37 7.69
C GLY A 16 -5.65 -2.70 6.20
N PHE A 17 -4.65 -2.17 5.47
CA PHE A 17 -4.49 -2.30 4.02
C PHE A 17 -3.29 -3.18 3.66
N ILE A 18 -2.14 -2.97 4.32
CA ILE A 18 -0.89 -3.70 4.11
C ILE A 18 -0.65 -4.62 5.29
N ASP A 19 -0.50 -5.92 5.00
CA ASP A 19 -0.02 -6.88 5.99
C ASP A 19 1.52 -6.83 6.08
N PHE A 20 2.05 -6.27 7.17
CA PHE A 20 3.49 -6.27 7.44
C PHE A 20 3.99 -7.55 8.13
N SER A 21 3.08 -8.47 8.49
CA SER A 21 3.41 -9.73 9.13
C SER A 21 3.86 -10.81 8.14
N THR A 22 3.72 -10.56 6.84
CA THR A 22 4.25 -11.42 5.80
C THR A 22 5.77 -11.55 6.00
N GLY A 23 6.23 -12.78 6.21
CA GLY A 23 7.60 -13.09 6.65
C GLY A 23 8.69 -12.51 5.76
N ALA A 24 9.95 -12.62 6.22
CA ALA A 24 11.13 -12.03 5.58
C ALA A 24 11.26 -12.42 4.11
N ASN A 25 10.66 -11.64 3.22
CA ASN A 25 10.92 -11.71 1.79
C ASN A 25 12.39 -11.32 1.56
N PRO A 26 13.05 -11.94 0.57
CA PRO A 26 14.40 -11.53 0.21
C PRO A 26 14.40 -10.04 -0.14
N SER A 27 15.41 -9.32 0.35
CA SER A 27 15.59 -7.93 -0.04
C SER A 27 15.73 -7.85 -1.54
N PHE A 28 14.99 -6.93 -2.15
CA PHE A 28 15.19 -6.54 -3.52
C PHE A 28 16.61 -6.01 -3.70
N ASN A 29 17.21 -6.35 -4.84
CA ASN A 29 18.40 -5.67 -5.33
C ASN A 29 18.04 -4.28 -5.90
N LEU A 30 19.04 -3.51 -6.33
CA LEU A 30 18.82 -2.13 -6.79
C LEU A 30 17.91 -2.04 -8.02
N ASP A 31 18.04 -2.98 -8.97
CA ASP A 31 17.20 -3.01 -10.17
C ASP A 31 15.75 -3.39 -9.84
N GLU A 32 15.57 -4.34 -8.92
CA GLU A 32 14.24 -4.75 -8.43
C GLU A 32 13.57 -3.62 -7.63
N LEU A 33 14.34 -2.85 -6.84
CA LEU A 33 13.82 -1.67 -6.14
C LEU A 33 13.38 -0.58 -7.11
N ASP A 34 14.11 -0.35 -8.20
CA ASP A 34 13.74 0.63 -9.22
C ASP A 34 12.44 0.23 -9.95
N LYS A 35 12.30 -1.06 -10.28
CA LYS A 35 11.05 -1.62 -10.83
C LYS A 35 9.89 -1.48 -9.85
N ALA A 36 10.08 -1.89 -8.59
CA ALA A 36 9.06 -1.79 -7.55
C ALA A 36 8.63 -0.33 -7.33
N ALA A 37 9.57 0.61 -7.30
CA ALA A 37 9.30 2.03 -7.21
C ALA A 37 8.49 2.54 -8.41
N SER A 38 8.82 2.08 -9.62
CA SER A 38 8.11 2.44 -10.84
C SER A 38 6.66 1.94 -10.84
N VAL A 39 6.43 0.68 -10.42
CA VAL A 39 5.10 0.10 -10.25
C VAL A 39 4.29 0.87 -9.20
N LEU A 40 4.87 1.07 -8.02
CA LEU A 40 4.22 1.79 -6.92
C LEU A 40 3.83 3.21 -7.33
N ARG A 41 4.74 3.94 -8.00
CA ARG A 41 4.47 5.28 -8.50
C ARG A 41 3.31 5.30 -9.49
N ARG A 42 3.29 4.36 -10.44
CA ARG A 42 2.22 4.26 -11.45
C ARG A 42 0.85 4.04 -10.82
N VAL A 43 0.77 3.09 -9.87
CA VAL A 43 -0.49 2.81 -9.15
C VAL A 43 -0.92 4.04 -8.34
N ILE A 44 -0.02 4.66 -7.59
CA ILE A 44 -0.35 5.83 -6.76
C ILE A 44 -0.81 7.01 -7.60
N GLU A 45 -0.12 7.34 -8.69
CA GLU A 45 -0.47 8.45 -9.57
C GLU A 45 -1.89 8.30 -10.13
N HIS A 46 -2.32 7.07 -10.39
CA HIS A 46 -3.68 6.77 -10.86
C HIS A 46 -4.73 6.90 -9.76
N PHE A 47 -4.49 6.29 -8.59
CA PHE A 47 -5.51 6.19 -7.54
C PHE A 47 -5.55 7.36 -6.56
N GLU A 48 -4.45 8.10 -6.35
CA GLU A 48 -4.41 9.22 -5.40
C GLU A 48 -5.43 10.32 -5.73
N PRO A 49 -5.60 10.76 -7.00
CA PRO A 49 -6.62 11.75 -7.37
C PRO A 49 -8.06 11.22 -7.22
N LEU A 50 -8.25 9.91 -7.36
CA LEU A 50 -9.56 9.25 -7.28
C LEU A 50 -9.97 8.93 -5.82
N SER A 51 -9.02 8.99 -4.89
CA SER A 51 -9.25 8.68 -3.48
C SER A 51 -10.04 9.79 -2.79
N THR A 52 -11.36 9.60 -2.77
CA THR A 52 -12.32 10.44 -2.02
C THR A 52 -12.68 9.85 -0.66
N GLU A 53 -12.15 8.65 -0.37
CA GLU A 53 -12.53 7.85 0.79
C GLU A 53 -11.98 8.41 2.10
N LYS A 54 -12.82 8.38 3.13
CA LYS A 54 -12.48 8.77 4.50
C LYS A 54 -12.26 7.50 5.33
N PRO A 55 -11.36 7.54 6.33
CA PRO A 55 -10.82 8.73 7.00
C PRO A 55 -9.54 9.35 6.38
N TYR A 56 -8.86 8.70 5.45
CA TYR A 56 -7.65 9.24 4.80
C TYR A 56 -7.47 8.73 3.37
N ASN A 57 -6.72 9.50 2.57
CA ASN A 57 -6.30 9.12 1.23
C ASN A 57 -5.23 8.01 1.33
N ARG A 58 -5.65 6.76 1.08
CA ARG A 58 -4.81 5.56 1.19
C ARG A 58 -3.63 5.56 0.21
N PRO A 59 -3.80 5.86 -1.09
CA PRO A 59 -2.65 5.98 -2.02
C PRO A 59 -1.61 7.01 -1.55
N ARG A 60 -2.06 8.16 -1.03
CA ARG A 60 -1.15 9.17 -0.46
C ARG A 60 -0.39 8.65 0.75
N LEU A 61 -1.04 7.87 1.62
CA LEU A 61 -0.38 7.26 2.77
C LEU A 61 0.71 6.27 2.32
N VAL A 62 0.41 5.43 1.32
CA VAL A 62 1.39 4.51 0.72
C VAL A 62 2.61 5.28 0.20
N ARG A 63 2.38 6.38 -0.56
CA ARG A 63 3.47 7.22 -1.08
C ARG A 63 4.37 7.72 0.04
N LEU A 64 3.76 8.34 1.05
CA LEU A 64 4.49 8.96 2.16
C LEU A 64 5.28 7.92 2.97
N THR A 65 4.72 6.74 3.21
CA THR A 65 5.43 5.67 3.91
C THR A 65 6.63 5.17 3.12
N TYR A 66 6.48 4.97 1.81
CA TYR A 66 7.60 4.58 0.94
C TYR A 66 8.70 5.65 0.88
N GLU A 67 8.33 6.91 0.69
CA GLU A 67 9.29 8.04 0.62
C GLU A 67 10.08 8.23 1.92
N HIS A 68 9.47 7.95 3.07
CA HIS A 68 10.12 8.08 4.38
C HIS A 68 10.88 6.83 4.83
N ALA A 69 10.82 5.72 4.07
CA ALA A 69 11.63 4.54 4.33
C ALA A 69 13.12 4.84 4.06
N ARG A 70 13.93 4.81 5.12
CA ARG A 70 15.33 5.31 5.09
C ARG A 70 16.37 4.31 4.56
N SER A 71 16.07 3.02 4.59
CA SER A 71 16.99 1.97 4.11
C SER A 71 16.37 1.21 2.96
N ASP A 72 17.23 0.65 2.10
CA ASP A 72 16.82 -0.23 1.00
C ASP A 72 16.04 -1.44 1.51
N GLN A 73 16.44 -1.99 2.67
CA GLN A 73 15.68 -3.07 3.32
C GLN A 73 14.26 -2.62 3.71
N SER A 74 14.11 -1.42 4.28
CA SER A 74 12.79 -0.90 4.63
C SER A 74 11.93 -0.63 3.39
N LYS A 75 12.52 -0.11 2.33
CA LYS A 75 11.83 0.08 1.04
C LYS A 75 11.43 -1.23 0.41
N SER A 76 12.29 -2.25 0.46
CA SER A 76 12.01 -3.58 -0.06
C SER A 76 10.88 -4.24 0.74
N ASN A 77 10.95 -4.24 2.07
CA ASN A 77 9.88 -4.79 2.92
C ASN A 77 8.53 -4.12 2.63
N PHE A 78 8.54 -2.79 2.52
CA PHE A 78 7.33 -2.04 2.20
C PHE A 78 6.79 -2.42 0.81
N SER A 79 7.69 -2.51 -0.19
CA SER A 79 7.31 -2.82 -1.57
C SER A 79 6.70 -4.20 -1.69
N HIS A 80 7.29 -5.21 -1.03
CA HIS A 80 6.73 -6.56 -0.96
C HIS A 80 5.32 -6.56 -0.36
N ALA A 81 5.14 -5.87 0.76
CA ALA A 81 3.87 -5.83 1.46
C ALA A 81 2.79 -5.09 0.65
N PHE A 82 3.15 -3.99 -0.02
CA PHE A 82 2.26 -3.27 -0.92
C PHE A 82 1.87 -4.10 -2.15
N LEU A 83 2.86 -4.67 -2.85
CA LEU A 83 2.65 -5.49 -4.04
C LEU A 83 1.77 -6.72 -3.73
N GLY A 84 1.99 -7.35 -2.57
CA GLY A 84 1.13 -8.43 -2.09
C GLY A 84 -0.31 -7.98 -1.82
N ALA A 85 -0.51 -6.79 -1.23
CA ALA A 85 -1.84 -6.25 -0.95
C ALA A 85 -2.64 -5.93 -2.23
N VAL A 86 -1.98 -5.52 -3.31
CA VAL A 86 -2.64 -5.25 -4.60
C VAL A 86 -2.53 -6.42 -5.59
N ASN A 87 -1.92 -7.54 -5.18
CA ASN A 87 -1.71 -8.75 -5.99
C ASN A 87 -0.99 -8.49 -7.34
N ILE A 88 0.07 -7.69 -7.32
CA ILE A 88 0.87 -7.32 -8.50
C ILE A 88 2.32 -7.78 -8.34
N THR A 89 2.99 -8.11 -9.44
CA THR A 89 4.45 -8.38 -9.44
C THR A 89 5.27 -7.23 -10.03
N ILE A 90 6.57 -7.14 -9.68
CA ILE A 90 7.46 -6.07 -10.17
C ILE A 90 7.74 -6.12 -11.68
N ASP A 91 7.54 -7.27 -12.32
CA ASP A 91 7.77 -7.47 -13.75
C ASP A 91 6.47 -7.31 -14.58
N GLU A 92 5.35 -7.04 -13.91
CA GLU A 92 4.05 -6.95 -14.54
C GLU A 92 3.85 -5.59 -15.22
N VAL A 93 3.49 -5.63 -16.50
CA VAL A 93 3.02 -4.45 -17.22
C VAL A 93 1.55 -4.24 -16.86
N ILE A 94 1.32 -3.45 -15.81
CA ILE A 94 -0.03 -3.14 -15.33
C ILE A 94 -0.73 -2.27 -16.38
N ASP A 95 -1.86 -2.72 -16.91
CA ASP A 95 -2.75 -1.90 -17.73
C ASP A 95 -3.85 -1.32 -16.85
N LEU A 96 -3.74 -0.04 -16.50
CA LEU A 96 -4.72 0.65 -15.65
C LEU A 96 -5.91 1.19 -16.45
N ASP A 97 -5.87 1.07 -17.79
CA ASP A 97 -7.03 1.36 -18.66
C ASP A 97 -7.95 0.13 -18.79
N ASP A 98 -7.47 -1.06 -18.39
CA ASP A 98 -8.32 -2.24 -18.22
C ASP A 98 -9.18 -2.10 -16.96
N GLU A 99 -10.49 -1.97 -17.14
CA GLU A 99 -11.47 -1.79 -16.08
C GLU A 99 -11.43 -2.92 -15.02
N THR A 100 -11.07 -4.14 -15.43
CA THR A 100 -10.98 -5.29 -14.51
C THR A 100 -9.77 -5.12 -13.59
N VAL A 101 -8.61 -4.83 -14.15
CA VAL A 101 -7.36 -4.60 -13.40
C VAL A 101 -7.51 -3.38 -12.48
N GLU A 102 -8.10 -2.30 -13.01
CA GLU A 102 -8.33 -1.08 -12.24
C GLU A 102 -9.25 -1.34 -11.04
N GLU A 103 -10.36 -2.06 -11.22
CA GLU A 103 -11.29 -2.37 -10.14
C GLU A 103 -10.70 -3.31 -9.10
N GLU A 104 -9.88 -4.30 -9.48
CA GLU A 104 -9.18 -5.17 -8.53
C GLU A 104 -8.29 -4.36 -7.58
N ILE A 105 -7.48 -3.45 -8.12
CA ILE A 105 -6.61 -2.58 -7.32
C ILE A 105 -7.42 -1.57 -6.50
N ARG A 106 -8.51 -1.03 -7.06
CA ARG A 106 -9.46 -0.16 -6.33
C ARG A 106 -10.07 -0.87 -5.13
N LEU A 107 -10.46 -2.13 -5.30
CA LEU A 107 -11.00 -2.97 -4.22
C LEU A 107 -9.95 -3.30 -3.16
N ALA A 108 -8.69 -3.55 -3.55
CA ALA A 108 -7.59 -3.70 -2.61
C ALA A 108 -7.44 -2.45 -1.74
N TYR A 109 -7.49 -1.25 -2.34
CA TYR A 109 -7.48 0.00 -1.57
C TYR A 109 -8.73 0.20 -0.70
N ARG A 110 -9.87 -0.44 -0.95
CA ARG A 110 -11.08 -0.32 -0.11
C ARG A 110 -11.13 -1.30 1.05
N THR A 111 -10.57 -2.49 0.85
CA THR A 111 -10.73 -3.60 1.79
C THR A 111 -9.90 -3.36 3.04
N ASN A 112 -10.46 -3.70 4.21
CA ASN A 112 -9.68 -3.93 5.42
C ASN A 112 -9.45 -5.44 5.51
N TYR A 113 -8.21 -5.90 5.50
CA TYR A 113 -7.92 -7.32 5.73
C TYR A 113 -8.24 -7.68 7.19
N HIS A 114 -9.50 -8.04 7.47
CA HIS A 114 -9.90 -8.77 8.67
C HIS A 114 -9.89 -10.25 8.33
N TRP A 115 -8.76 -10.93 8.60
CA TRP A 115 -8.72 -12.38 8.60
C TRP A 115 -9.53 -12.91 9.80
N TYR A 116 -10.54 -13.76 9.53
CA TYR A 116 -11.29 -14.54 10.52
C TYR A 116 -10.47 -15.75 10.99
#